data_AF-A0A6P8Y5V1-F1
#
_entry.id   AF-A0A6P8Y5V1-F1
#
_cell.length_a   1.000
_cell.length_b   1.000
_cell.length_c   1.000
_cell.angle_alpha   90.00
_cell.angle_beta   90.00
_cell.angle_gamma   90.00
#
_symmetry.space_group_name_H-M   'P 1'
#
loop_
_entity.id
_entity.type
_entity.pdbx_description
1 polymer ?
#
loop_
_entity_poly.entity_id
_entity_poly.type
_entity_poly.pdbx_seq_one_letter_code
_entity_poly.pdbx_strand_id
1 'polypeptide(L)'
;MAAKYTVFALALAACLAMAAALCDERAMDNLEKQIEICARNVPAQMYSDPTWQCARYVSGKLNKKGTRCSISEAPKFLENCLYGYGSEEEITPAVDCLKNAISAKICC
;
A
#
# COMPACT_ATOMS: atom_id res chain seq x y z
N MET A 1 26.25 24.23 14.18
CA MET A 1 24.82 24.45 13.89
C MET A 1 24.20 23.09 13.70
N ALA A 2 23.35 22.67 14.63
CA ALA A 2 22.76 21.33 14.67
C ALA A 2 21.31 21.42 14.21
N ALA A 3 20.95 20.66 13.19
CA ALA A 3 19.56 20.31 12.91
C ALA A 3 19.49 18.78 12.87
N LYS A 4 19.17 18.23 14.04
CA LYS A 4 18.79 16.84 14.24
C LYS A 4 17.39 16.70 13.64
N TYR A 5 17.23 15.92 12.58
CA TYR A 5 15.92 15.36 12.24
C TYR A 5 16.01 13.84 12.32
N THR A 6 15.42 13.41 13.41
CA THR A 6 15.25 12.06 13.91
C THR A 6 14.51 11.17 12.93
N VAL A 7 15.21 10.11 12.53
CA VAL A 7 14.74 8.74 12.25
C VAL A 7 13.25 8.52 12.55
N PHE A 8 12.42 8.39 11.51
CA PHE A 8 11.13 7.71 11.63
C PHE A 8 11.36 6.21 11.46
N ALA A 9 11.72 5.55 12.56
CA ALA A 9 11.59 4.12 12.71
C ALA A 9 10.13 3.83 13.11
N LEU A 10 9.32 3.39 12.16
CA LEU A 10 8.00 2.80 12.42
C LEU A 10 8.11 1.29 12.22
N ALA A 11 7.84 0.59 13.31
CA ALA A 11 7.87 -0.86 13.47
C ALA A 11 6.93 -1.59 12.50
N LEU A 12 7.30 -2.82 12.11
CA LEU A 12 6.65 -4.03 12.63
C LEU A 12 7.37 -5.29 12.13
N ALA A 13 7.74 -6.11 13.11
CA ALA A 13 8.27 -7.44 12.97
C ALA A 13 7.17 -8.44 12.59
N ALA A 14 7.62 -9.61 12.13
CA ALA A 14 6.89 -10.86 11.86
C ALA A 14 6.31 -11.05 10.45
N CYS A 15 7.16 -11.43 9.50
CA CYS A 15 6.79 -12.38 8.42
C CYS A 15 8.02 -13.20 8.01
N LEU A 16 8.56 -13.95 8.97
CA LEU A 16 9.60 -14.97 8.75
C LEU A 16 8.94 -16.35 8.80
N ALA A 17 8.14 -16.68 7.79
CA ALA A 17 7.88 -18.07 7.37
C ALA A 17 6.97 -18.07 6.13
N MET A 18 7.28 -18.95 5.18
CA MET A 18 6.41 -19.35 4.05
C MET A 18 6.46 -18.48 2.80
N ALA A 19 7.60 -18.55 2.10
CA ALA A 19 7.71 -18.21 0.68
C ALA A 19 6.91 -19.14 -0.28
N ALA A 20 5.81 -19.77 0.18
CA ALA A 20 5.02 -20.71 -0.63
C ALA A 20 3.54 -20.81 -0.25
N ALA A 21 3.00 -19.92 0.58
CA ALA A 21 1.58 -19.94 0.92
C ALA A 21 0.81 -18.99 -0.02
N LEU A 22 0.09 -19.62 -0.95
CA LEU A 22 -1.21 -19.20 -1.48
C LEU A 22 -1.68 -17.86 -0.86
N CYS A 23 -1.70 -16.75 -1.63
CA CYS A 23 -2.31 -15.49 -1.20
C CYS A 23 -3.73 -15.78 -0.67
N ASP A 24 -3.85 -15.85 0.65
CA ASP A 24 -5.04 -16.18 1.42
C ASP A 24 -5.92 -14.92 1.51
N GLU A 25 -7.17 -15.02 1.95
CA GLU A 25 -8.01 -13.84 2.24
C GLU A 25 -7.28 -12.86 3.19
N ARG A 26 -6.45 -13.40 4.10
CA ARG A 26 -5.58 -12.61 4.99
C ARG A 26 -4.53 -11.76 4.25
N ALA A 27 -4.05 -12.20 3.09
CA ALA A 27 -3.09 -11.43 2.29
C ALA A 27 -3.77 -10.18 1.71
N MET A 28 -5.05 -10.28 1.34
CA MET A 28 -5.83 -9.14 0.85
C MET A 28 -6.16 -8.17 1.98
N ASP A 29 -6.54 -8.65 3.17
CA ASP A 29 -6.76 -7.79 4.35
C ASP A 29 -5.47 -7.05 4.76
N ASN A 30 -4.32 -7.74 4.71
CA ASN A 30 -3.02 -7.13 5.00
C ASN A 30 -2.64 -6.10 3.94
N LEU A 31 -2.92 -6.38 2.66
CA LEU A 31 -2.69 -5.43 1.58
C LEU A 31 -3.54 -4.17 1.74
N GLU A 32 -4.84 -4.32 2.07
CA GLU A 32 -5.73 -3.18 2.30
C GLU A 32 -5.20 -2.29 3.44
N LYS A 33 -4.85 -2.88 4.58
CA LYS A 33 -4.23 -2.14 5.70
C LYS A 33 -2.93 -1.45 5.31
N GLN A 34 -2.08 -2.14 4.53
CA GLN A 34 -0.82 -1.56 4.08
C GLN A 34 -1.05 -0.36 3.16
N ILE A 35 -2.07 -0.42 2.29
CA ILE A 35 -2.47 0.70 1.44
C ILE A 35 -2.98 1.87 2.29
N GLU A 36 -3.83 1.60 3.29
CA GLU A 36 -4.32 2.64 4.21
C GLU A 36 -3.16 3.34 4.93
N ILE A 37 -2.18 2.58 5.42
CA ILE A 37 -0.97 3.11 6.05
C ILE A 37 -0.17 3.97 5.07
N CYS A 38 0.05 3.48 3.85
CA CYS A 38 0.85 4.19 2.85
C CYS A 38 0.17 5.45 2.32
N ALA A 39 -1.17 5.45 2.21
CA ALA A 39 -1.96 6.56 1.68
C ALA A 39 -2.39 7.58 2.75
N ARG A 40 -2.09 7.35 4.04
CA ARG A 40 -2.56 8.20 5.16
C ARG A 40 -2.23 9.70 5.06
N ASN A 41 -1.19 10.03 4.30
CA ASN A 41 -0.69 11.40 4.14
C ASN A 41 -1.10 12.02 2.80
N VAL A 42 -1.79 11.26 1.95
CA VAL A 42 -2.35 11.80 0.70
C VAL A 42 -3.52 12.71 1.08
N PRO A 43 -3.59 13.93 0.54
CA PRO A 43 -4.67 14.85 0.84
C PRO A 43 -6.04 14.22 0.61
N ALA A 44 -6.90 14.28 1.63
CA ALA A 44 -8.31 13.99 1.44
C ALA A 44 -8.94 15.13 0.63
N GLN A 45 -9.71 14.78 -0.39
CA GLN A 45 -10.61 15.74 -1.01
C GLN A 45 -11.90 15.79 -0.19
N MET A 46 -12.61 16.92 -0.22
CA MET A 46 -13.73 17.29 0.67
C MET A 46 -14.65 16.17 1.19
N TYR A 47 -14.94 15.14 0.40
CA TYR A 47 -15.80 14.00 0.77
C TYR A 47 -15.18 12.63 0.47
N SER A 48 -13.89 12.58 0.16
CA SER A 48 -13.22 11.40 -0.39
C SER A 48 -11.91 11.15 0.34
N ASP A 49 -11.92 10.20 1.26
CA ASP A 49 -10.71 9.68 1.90
C ASP A 49 -10.01 8.69 0.94
N PRO A 50 -8.79 9.01 0.45
CA PRO A 50 -8.06 8.15 -0.46
C PRO A 50 -7.63 6.82 0.18
N THR A 51 -7.50 6.75 1.50
CA THR A 51 -6.96 5.56 2.19
C THR A 51 -7.83 4.33 1.93
N TRP A 52 -9.06 4.35 2.43
CA TRP A 52 -10.01 3.25 2.34
C TRP A 52 -10.51 3.03 0.91
N GLN A 53 -10.73 4.11 0.14
CA GLN A 53 -11.21 3.99 -1.23
C GLN A 53 -10.19 3.33 -2.14
N CYS A 54 -8.92 3.74 -2.04
CA CYS A 54 -7.87 3.14 -2.85
C CYS A 54 -7.51 1.74 -2.38
N ALA A 55 -7.59 1.44 -1.08
CA ALA A 55 -7.46 0.07 -0.58
C ALA A 55 -8.48 -0.87 -1.25
N ARG A 56 -9.77 -0.52 -1.20
CA ARG A 56 -10.85 -1.29 -1.83
C ARG A 56 -10.77 -1.37 -3.35
N TYR A 57 -10.33 -0.28 -3.99
CA TYR A 57 -10.15 -0.26 -5.44
C TYR A 57 -9.06 -1.25 -5.85
N VAL A 58 -7.90 -1.21 -5.19
CA VAL A 58 -6.78 -2.09 -5.47
C VAL A 58 -7.17 -3.55 -5.20
N SER A 59 -7.75 -3.84 -4.04
CA SER A 59 -8.16 -5.21 -3.70
C SER A 59 -9.20 -5.75 -4.67
N GLY A 60 -10.19 -4.94 -5.05
CA GLY A 60 -11.19 -5.29 -6.05
C GLY A 60 -10.61 -5.55 -7.45
N LYS A 61 -9.57 -4.81 -7.86
CA LYS A 61 -8.86 -5.05 -9.14
C LYS A 61 -8.08 -6.35 -9.12
N LEU A 62 -7.43 -6.66 -8.00
CA LEU A 62 -6.65 -7.89 -7.83
C LEU A 62 -7.53 -9.13 -7.75
N ASN A 63 -8.63 -9.06 -6.99
CA ASN A 63 -9.60 -10.16 -6.89
C ASN A 63 -10.21 -10.52 -8.25
N LYS A 64 -10.49 -9.51 -9.10
CA LYS A 64 -10.99 -9.74 -10.47
C LYS A 64 -9.99 -10.45 -11.39
N LYS A 65 -8.69 -10.38 -11.11
CA LYS A 65 -7.64 -11.02 -11.93
C LYS A 65 -7.38 -12.48 -11.55
N GLY A 66 -8.00 -13.01 -10.49
CA GLY A 66 -8.04 -14.44 -10.18
C GLY A 66 -6.69 -15.15 -10.01
N THR A 67 -5.59 -14.43 -9.85
CA THR A 67 -4.23 -15.01 -9.84
C THR A 67 -3.39 -14.49 -8.68
N ARG A 68 -2.78 -15.44 -7.96
CA ARG A 68 -1.98 -15.24 -6.74
C ARG A 68 -0.67 -14.43 -6.95
N CYS A 69 -0.27 -14.17 -8.20
CA CYS A 69 0.92 -13.37 -8.52
C CYS A 69 0.64 -11.86 -8.75
N SER A 70 -0.61 -11.43 -8.57
CA SER A 70 -1.06 -10.08 -8.94
C SER A 70 -0.72 -8.98 -7.92
N ILE A 71 -0.30 -9.31 -6.70
CA ILE A 71 0.09 -8.31 -5.69
C ILE A 71 1.17 -7.36 -6.21
N SER A 72 2.06 -7.82 -7.10
CA SER A 72 3.06 -6.97 -7.77
C SER A 72 2.45 -5.83 -8.60
N GLU A 73 1.19 -5.93 -9.01
CA GLU A 73 0.44 -4.88 -9.72
C GLU A 73 -0.26 -3.90 -8.77
N ALA A 74 -0.31 -4.19 -7.47
CA ALA A 74 -0.96 -3.34 -6.47
C ALA A 74 -0.43 -1.89 -6.47
N PRO A 75 0.88 -1.61 -6.60
CA PRO A 75 1.40 -0.25 -6.69
C PRO A 75 0.83 0.53 -7.87
N LYS A 76 0.69 -0.12 -9.03
CA LYS A 76 0.12 0.51 -10.24
C LYS A 76 -1.36 0.82 -10.05
N PHE A 77 -2.11 -0.07 -9.40
CA PHE A 77 -3.52 0.21 -9.08
C PHE A 77 -3.68 1.31 -8.03
N LEU A 78 -2.76 1.37 -7.06
CA LEU A 78 -2.75 2.42 -6.05
C LEU A 78 -2.47 3.78 -6.70
N GLU A 79 -1.42 3.88 -7.51
CA GLU A 79 -1.07 5.09 -8.27
C GLU A 79 -2.25 5.61 -9.09
N ASN A 80 -2.88 4.73 -9.88
CA ASN A 80 -4.07 5.08 -10.68
C ASN A 80 -5.23 5.61 -9.83
N CYS A 81 -5.40 5.08 -8.62
CA CYS A 81 -6.45 5.56 -7.72
C CYS A 81 -6.09 6.93 -7.13
N LEU A 82 -4.85 7.09 -6.65
CA LEU A 82 -4.38 8.32 -6.00
C LEU A 82 -4.23 9.50 -6.95
N TYR A 83 -4.08 9.27 -8.26
CA TYR A 83 -4.00 10.33 -9.27
C TYR A 83 -5.19 11.29 -9.25
N GLY A 84 -6.36 10.83 -8.79
CA GLY A 84 -7.54 11.69 -8.60
C GLY A 84 -7.50 12.58 -7.34
N TYR A 85 -6.53 12.38 -6.44
CA TYR A 85 -6.51 12.97 -5.10
C TYR A 85 -5.43 14.02 -4.88
N GLY A 86 -4.30 13.94 -5.59
CA GLY A 86 -3.18 14.88 -5.42
C GLY A 86 -2.24 14.89 -6.62
N SER A 87 -1.25 15.79 -6.56
CA SER A 87 -0.15 15.86 -7.50
C SER A 87 0.77 14.64 -7.39
N GLU A 88 1.60 14.42 -8.41
CA GLU A 88 2.57 13.32 -8.44
C GLU A 88 3.50 13.33 -7.21
N GLU A 89 3.93 14.51 -6.77
CA GLU A 89 4.79 14.69 -5.59
C GLU A 89 4.09 14.26 -4.29
N GLU A 90 2.77 14.46 -4.19
CA GLU A 90 1.96 14.11 -3.02
C GLU A 90 1.67 12.60 -2.95
N ILE A 91 1.54 11.93 -4.10
CA ILE A 91 1.13 10.52 -4.16
C ILE A 91 2.30 9.54 -4.28
N THR A 92 3.45 9.97 -4.85
CA THR A 92 4.64 9.14 -5.04
C THR A 92 5.11 8.46 -3.74
N PRO A 93 5.17 9.14 -2.57
CA PRO A 93 5.57 8.51 -1.32
C PRO A 93 4.67 7.34 -0.91
N ALA A 94 3.36 7.44 -1.18
CA ALA A 94 2.41 6.38 -0.88
C ALA A 94 2.62 5.15 -1.79
N VAL A 95 2.86 5.39 -3.08
CA VAL A 95 3.15 4.32 -4.05
C VAL A 95 4.46 3.62 -3.70
N ASP A 96 5.50 4.36 -3.36
CA ASP A 96 6.80 3.79 -2.99
C ASP A 96 6.77 3.06 -1.64
N CYS A 97 6.00 3.56 -0.67
CA CYS A 97 5.71 2.84 0.57
C CYS A 97 5.13 1.44 0.27
N LEU A 98 4.17 1.33 -0.65
CA LEU A 98 3.57 0.04 -1.00
C LEU A 98 4.54 -0.87 -1.76
N LYS A 99 5.30 -0.32 -2.73
CA LYS A 99 6.34 -1.08 -3.45
C LYS A 99 7.36 -1.69 -2.49
N ASN A 100 7.78 -0.91 -1.48
CA ASN A 100 8.73 -1.37 -0.47
C ASN A 100 8.12 -2.45 0.43
N ALA A 101 6.86 -2.30 0.86
CA ALA A 101 6.18 -3.31 1.65
C ALA A 101 6.03 -4.64 0.90
N ILE A 102 5.71 -4.59 -0.39
CA ILE A 102 5.62 -5.79 -1.24
C ILE A 102 7.00 -6.42 -1.46
N SER A 103 8.02 -5.60 -1.75
CA SER A 103 9.40 -6.09 -1.93
C SER A 103 9.95 -6.75 -0.67
N ALA A 104 9.57 -6.24 0.49
CA ALA A 104 9.89 -6.80 1.80
C ALA A 104 9.03 -8.02 2.18
N LYS A 105 8.11 -8.47 1.30
CA LYS A 105 7.16 -9.56 1.53
C LYS A 105 6.29 -9.36 2.77
N ILE A 106 5.96 -8.11 3.09
CA ILE A 106 5.06 -7.75 4.21
C ILE A 106 3.60 -8.06 3.85
N CYS A 107 3.26 -8.05 2.55
CA CYS A 107 1.90 -8.28 2.05
C CYS A 107 1.58 -9.75 1.72
N CYS A 108 2.50 -10.70 1.97
CA CYS A 108 2.34 -12.13 1.64
C CYS A 108 2.51 -13.02 2.87
#